data_AF-A0A6J5CRK3-F1
#
_entry.id   AF-A0A6J5CRK3-F1
#
_cell.length_a   1.000
_cell.length_b   1.000
_cell.length_c   1.000
_cell.angle_alpha   90.00
_cell.angle_beta   90.00
_cell.angle_gamma   90.00
#
_symmetry.space_group_name_H-M   'P 1'
#
loop_
_entity.id
_entity.type
_entity.pdbx_description
1 polymer ?
#
loop_
_entity_poly.entity_id
_entity_poly.type
_entity_poly.pdbx_seq_one_letter_code
_entity_poly.pdbx_strand_id
1 'polypeptide(L)'
;MSVREHKHLLRDIGILAPGIVGALMICLASAAEPGANQSAAPDAPKAFSPPNEASMPTDDFGKAVRMGEQIFNHTGENAGKYVGNSLNCASCHLDAGRRPNSSPLWAAYVSYPAYRSKNGHVNSKRSIFDVYQLTL
;
A
#
# COMPACT_ATOMS: atom_id res chain seq x y z
N MET A 1 16.35 -36.22 -17.14
CA MET A 1 16.39 -37.05 -15.92
C MET A 1 15.04 -36.92 -15.25
N SER A 2 14.22 -37.96 -15.40
CA SER A 2 12.81 -38.06 -15.02
C SER A 2 12.70 -39.10 -13.92
N VAL A 3 12.09 -38.75 -12.79
CA VAL A 3 11.56 -39.69 -11.78
C VAL A 3 10.36 -38.98 -11.11
N ARG A 4 9.13 -39.21 -11.58
CA ARG A 4 8.11 -40.11 -11.00
C ARG A 4 7.86 -39.86 -9.51
N GLU A 5 6.81 -39.12 -9.14
CA GLU A 5 5.41 -39.61 -8.99
C GLU A 5 5.29 -40.69 -7.90
N HIS A 6 5.07 -40.25 -6.66
CA HIS A 6 4.65 -41.10 -5.54
C HIS A 6 3.15 -41.43 -5.66
N LYS A 7 2.90 -42.43 -6.49
CA LYS A 7 1.95 -43.52 -6.32
C LYS A 7 0.98 -43.39 -5.13
N HIS A 8 -0.28 -43.16 -5.49
CA HIS A 8 -1.44 -43.97 -5.10
C HIS A 8 -1.17 -45.12 -4.09
N LEU A 9 -1.44 -44.82 -2.83
CA LEU A 9 -1.77 -45.74 -1.73
C LEU A 9 -2.58 -44.83 -0.78
N LEU A 10 -3.87 -44.96 -0.53
CA LEU A 10 -4.74 -46.11 -0.49
C LEU A 10 -6.13 -45.70 -0.95
N ARG A 11 -6.71 -46.55 -1.81
CA ARG A 11 -8.12 -46.64 -2.10
C ARG A 11 -8.77 -47.51 -1.01
N ASP A 12 -9.94 -47.08 -0.57
CA ASP A 12 -11.08 -47.93 -0.16
C ASP A 12 -10.97 -48.76 1.14
N ILE A 13 -11.47 -48.19 2.25
CA ILE A 13 -12.22 -48.95 3.27
C ILE A 13 -13.52 -48.21 3.50
N GLY A 14 -14.62 -48.81 3.04
CA GLY A 14 -15.96 -48.24 3.16
C GLY A 14 -16.70 -48.64 4.44
N ILE A 15 -18.00 -48.29 4.39
CA ILE A 15 -19.14 -49.02 4.95
C ILE A 15 -19.76 -48.50 6.28
N LEU A 16 -21.00 -48.01 6.08
CA LEU A 16 -22.23 -48.01 6.90
C LEU A 16 -22.40 -47.14 8.18
N ALA A 17 -23.29 -46.15 8.06
CA ALA A 17 -24.28 -45.75 9.08
C ALA A 17 -25.38 -46.85 9.22
N PRO A 18 -26.36 -46.84 10.17
CA PRO A 18 -26.81 -45.76 11.07
C PRO A 18 -27.13 -46.21 12.54
N GLY A 19 -27.46 -45.28 13.44
CA GLY A 19 -27.98 -45.63 14.77
C GLY A 19 -28.36 -44.42 15.62
N ILE A 20 -29.65 -44.11 15.65
CA ILE A 20 -30.30 -43.12 16.52
C ILE A 20 -30.62 -43.79 17.86
N VAL A 21 -30.68 -42.98 18.93
CA VAL A 21 -31.40 -43.14 20.22
C VAL A 21 -30.47 -43.11 21.43
N GLY A 22 -30.66 -42.11 22.29
CA GLY A 22 -30.48 -42.30 23.73
C GLY A 22 -29.85 -41.15 24.50
N ALA A 23 -30.71 -40.34 25.12
CA ALA A 23 -30.54 -39.78 26.46
C ALA A 23 -29.43 -38.75 26.72
N LEU A 24 -29.87 -37.48 26.78
CA LEU A 24 -29.76 -36.63 27.96
C LEU A 24 -28.61 -36.96 28.94
N MET A 25 -27.45 -36.33 28.71
CA MET A 25 -26.44 -36.09 29.74
C MET A 25 -25.96 -34.65 29.64
N ILE A 26 -26.81 -33.72 30.09
CA ILE A 26 -26.37 -32.39 30.53
C ILE A 26 -25.69 -32.61 31.88
N CYS A 27 -24.42 -33.00 31.84
CA CYS A 27 -23.50 -32.84 32.96
C CYS A 27 -22.79 -31.51 32.76
N LEU A 28 -23.07 -30.56 33.66
CA LEU A 28 -22.34 -29.30 33.74
C LEU A 28 -20.86 -29.60 34.05
N ALA A 29 -20.03 -29.67 33.01
CA ALA A 29 -18.59 -29.63 33.17
C ALA A 29 -18.18 -28.17 33.41
N SER A 30 -17.98 -27.83 34.69
CA SER A 30 -17.14 -26.68 35.04
C SER A 30 -15.69 -27.07 34.74
N ALA A 31 -15.17 -26.56 33.63
CA ALA A 31 -13.75 -26.35 33.45
C ALA A 31 -13.58 -24.86 33.18
N ALA A 32 -13.15 -24.11 34.20
CA ALA A 32 -12.57 -22.81 33.98
C ALA A 32 -11.36 -23.00 33.05
N GLU A 33 -11.50 -22.62 31.79
CA GLU A 33 -10.35 -22.60 30.89
C GLU A 33 -9.39 -21.53 31.42
N PRO A 34 -8.09 -21.84 31.56
CA PRO A 34 -7.11 -20.80 31.84
C PRO A 34 -7.23 -19.81 30.69
N GLY A 35 -7.66 -18.59 31.02
CA GLY A 35 -7.85 -17.51 30.05
C GLY A 35 -6.64 -17.49 29.14
N ALA A 36 -6.85 -17.94 27.90
CA ALA A 36 -5.87 -17.87 26.86
C ALA A 36 -5.52 -16.39 26.77
N ASN A 37 -4.34 -16.04 27.28
CA ASN A 37 -3.72 -14.77 27.03
C ASN A 37 -3.45 -14.75 25.52
N GLN A 38 -4.47 -14.37 24.76
CA GLN A 38 -4.32 -13.97 23.37
C GLN A 38 -3.49 -12.71 23.44
N SER A 39 -2.17 -12.88 23.47
CA SER A 39 -1.25 -11.85 23.07
C SER A 39 -1.73 -11.43 21.70
N ALA A 40 -2.40 -10.28 21.62
CA ALA A 40 -2.84 -9.69 20.38
C ALA A 40 -1.62 -9.71 19.45
N ALA A 41 -1.75 -10.42 18.33
CA ALA A 41 -0.76 -10.29 17.28
C ALA A 41 -0.65 -8.78 16.98
N PRO A 42 0.56 -8.22 16.85
CA PRO A 42 0.70 -6.81 16.54
C PRO A 42 -0.11 -6.52 15.28
N ASP A 43 -0.96 -5.48 15.35
CA ASP A 43 -1.77 -5.05 14.21
C ASP A 43 -0.84 -4.91 13.00
N ALA A 44 -1.20 -5.61 11.91
CA ALA A 44 -0.49 -5.45 10.66
C ALA A 44 -0.50 -3.95 10.29
N PRO A 45 0.64 -3.37 9.89
CA PRO A 45 0.71 -1.94 9.64
C PRO A 45 -0.31 -1.52 8.58
N LYS A 46 -1.21 -0.60 8.96
CA LYS A 46 -2.24 -0.08 8.06
C LYS A 46 -1.60 0.74 6.95
N ALA A 47 -1.94 0.44 5.69
CA ALA A 47 -1.50 1.23 4.55
C ALA A 47 -2.02 2.66 4.64
N PHE A 48 -1.17 3.64 4.34
CA PHE A 48 -1.57 5.04 4.27
C PHE A 48 -2.55 5.26 3.10
N SER A 49 -3.61 6.02 3.35
CA SER A 49 -4.58 6.43 2.33
C SER A 49 -4.65 7.96 2.32
N PRO A 50 -4.28 8.62 1.20
CA PRO A 50 -4.35 10.08 1.11
C PRO A 50 -5.80 10.56 1.12
N PRO A 51 -6.06 11.80 1.58
CA PRO A 51 -7.39 12.41 1.55
C PRO A 51 -8.02 12.35 0.15
N ASN A 52 -9.35 12.34 0.09
CA ASN A 52 -10.09 12.40 -1.17
C ASN A 52 -9.94 13.79 -1.80
N GLU A 53 -9.89 13.88 -3.13
CA GLU A 53 -9.84 15.15 -3.84
C GLU A 53 -11.04 16.07 -3.49
N ALA A 54 -12.22 15.49 -3.30
CA ALA A 54 -13.43 16.21 -2.89
C ALA A 54 -13.33 16.82 -1.47
N SER A 55 -12.38 16.37 -0.65
CA SER A 55 -12.09 16.95 0.67
C SER A 55 -11.06 18.09 0.63
N MET A 56 -10.63 18.52 -0.56
CA MET A 56 -9.69 19.64 -0.69
C MET A 56 -10.29 20.93 -0.10
N PRO A 57 -9.55 21.66 0.74
CA PRO A 57 -9.98 22.97 1.22
C PRO A 57 -10.32 23.93 0.08
N THR A 58 -11.19 24.90 0.34
CA THR A 58 -11.61 25.93 -0.64
C THR A 58 -10.97 27.30 -0.38
N ASP A 59 -10.13 27.39 0.64
CA ASP A 59 -9.37 28.58 1.01
C ASP A 59 -8.15 28.78 0.09
N ASP A 60 -7.32 29.78 0.41
CA ASP A 60 -6.13 30.09 -0.38
C ASP A 60 -5.11 28.94 -0.36
N PHE A 61 -5.06 28.16 0.72
CA PHE A 61 -4.28 26.93 0.76
C PHE A 61 -4.81 25.91 -0.25
N GLY A 62 -6.13 25.68 -0.27
CA GLY A 62 -6.80 24.84 -1.27
C GLY A 62 -6.53 25.25 -2.71
N LYS A 63 -6.52 26.56 -3.00
CA LYS A 63 -6.15 27.09 -4.33
C LYS A 63 -4.70 26.74 -4.70
N ALA A 64 -3.77 26.86 -3.76
CA ALA A 64 -2.38 26.50 -3.99
C ALA A 64 -2.20 24.98 -4.20
N VAL A 65 -2.91 24.15 -3.44
CA VAL A 65 -2.94 22.68 -3.63
C VAL A 65 -3.46 22.34 -5.02
N ARG A 66 -4.58 22.94 -5.44
CA ARG A 66 -5.16 22.74 -6.78
C ARG A 66 -4.21 23.18 -7.89
N MET A 67 -3.53 24.31 -7.73
CA MET A 67 -2.50 24.76 -8.68
C MET A 67 -1.36 23.74 -8.78
N GLY A 68 -0.89 23.20 -7.65
CA GLY A 68 0.14 22.17 -7.62
C GLY A 68 -0.28 20.91 -8.36
N GLU A 69 -1.51 20.46 -8.16
CA GLU A 69 -2.09 19.32 -8.87
C GLU A 69 -2.22 19.56 -10.39
N GLN A 70 -2.61 20.78 -10.82
CA GLN A 70 -2.66 21.13 -12.24
C GLN A 70 -1.27 21.09 -12.89
N ILE A 71 -0.23 21.61 -12.22
CA ILE A 71 1.15 21.47 -12.70
C ILE A 71 1.58 20.00 -12.76
N PHE A 72 1.15 19.18 -11.81
CA PHE A 72 1.51 17.78 -11.74
C PHE A 72 0.90 16.94 -12.87
N ASN A 73 -0.37 17.18 -13.17
CA ASN A 73 -1.12 16.44 -14.18
C ASN A 73 -0.92 17.00 -15.60
N HIS A 74 -0.74 18.32 -15.71
CA HIS A 74 -0.65 19.06 -16.98
C HIS A 74 0.60 19.96 -16.96
N THR A 75 1.77 19.34 -16.78
CA THR A 75 3.06 20.01 -16.62
C THR A 75 3.43 20.83 -17.86
N GLY A 76 3.25 20.28 -19.06
CA GLY A 76 3.55 21.02 -20.30
C GLY A 76 2.75 22.32 -20.43
N GLU A 77 1.48 22.30 -20.01
CA GLU A 77 0.59 23.46 -20.10
C GLU A 77 0.87 24.52 -19.02
N ASN A 78 1.08 24.08 -17.77
CA ASN A 78 1.17 24.98 -16.62
C ASN A 78 2.61 25.36 -16.24
N ALA A 79 3.60 24.57 -16.68
CA ALA A 79 5.01 24.73 -16.35
C ALA A 79 5.94 24.52 -17.57
N GLY A 80 5.39 24.64 -18.79
CA GLY A 80 6.10 24.39 -20.07
C GLY A 80 7.48 25.04 -20.18
N LYS A 81 7.64 26.26 -19.66
CA LYS A 81 8.92 27.00 -19.69
C LYS A 81 10.05 26.37 -18.87
N TYR A 82 9.75 25.40 -18.01
CA TYR A 82 10.71 24.71 -17.15
C TYR A 82 10.97 23.26 -17.58
N VAL A 83 10.29 22.79 -18.63
CA VAL A 83 10.37 21.39 -19.08
C VAL A 83 10.86 21.33 -20.52
N GLY A 84 11.82 20.45 -20.78
CA GLY A 84 12.41 20.25 -22.11
C GLY A 84 11.80 19.10 -22.90
N ASN A 85 10.71 18.49 -22.42
CA ASN A 85 10.08 17.31 -23.01
C ASN A 85 8.54 17.36 -22.87
N SER A 86 7.87 16.34 -23.39
CA SER A 86 6.39 16.24 -23.41
C SER A 86 5.81 15.39 -22.27
N LEU A 87 6.57 15.13 -21.20
CA LEU A 87 6.10 14.32 -20.07
C LEU A 87 5.44 15.20 -18.99
N ASN A 88 4.45 14.62 -18.31
CA ASN A 88 3.88 15.18 -17.09
C ASN A 88 4.39 14.40 -15.87
N CYS A 89 4.38 14.98 -14.67
CA CYS A 89 4.73 14.25 -13.45
C CYS A 89 3.87 12.99 -13.29
N ALA A 90 2.57 13.12 -13.62
CA ALA A 90 1.60 12.03 -13.62
C ALA A 90 1.91 10.90 -14.63
N SER A 91 2.82 11.10 -15.59
CA SER A 91 3.24 10.04 -16.51
C SER A 91 3.92 8.86 -15.81
N CYS A 92 4.52 9.09 -14.63
CA CYS A 92 5.16 8.04 -13.83
C CYS A 92 4.63 7.98 -12.39
N HIS A 93 4.24 9.12 -11.82
CA HIS A 93 3.68 9.21 -10.47
C HIS A 93 2.15 9.14 -10.52
N LEU A 94 1.64 7.91 -10.62
CA LEU A 94 0.23 7.64 -10.95
C LEU A 94 -0.75 8.19 -9.89
N ASP A 95 -2.00 8.42 -10.32
CA ASP A 95 -3.10 8.96 -9.48
C ASP A 95 -2.71 10.28 -8.81
N ALA A 96 -2.22 11.25 -9.60
CA ALA A 96 -1.67 12.51 -9.09
C ALA A 96 -0.64 12.34 -7.95
N GLY A 97 0.17 11.26 -8.02
CA GLY A 97 1.15 10.91 -6.99
C GLY A 97 0.59 10.26 -5.73
N ARG A 98 -0.67 9.78 -5.74
CA ARG A 98 -1.33 9.15 -4.59
C ARG A 98 -1.22 7.62 -4.60
N ARG A 99 -1.00 7.01 -5.76
CA ARG A 99 -1.01 5.55 -5.92
C ARG A 99 0.18 4.88 -5.21
N PRO A 100 -0.06 3.88 -4.33
CA PRO A 100 1.00 3.08 -3.74
C PRO A 100 1.82 2.33 -4.81
N ASN A 101 3.11 2.11 -4.54
CA ASN A 101 4.05 1.42 -5.44
C ASN A 101 4.33 2.12 -6.78
N SER A 102 3.98 3.40 -6.93
CA SER A 102 4.34 4.23 -8.09
C SER A 102 4.99 5.55 -7.64
N SER A 103 5.97 5.44 -6.74
CA SER A 103 6.68 6.58 -6.15
C SER A 103 5.75 7.70 -5.63
N PRO A 104 4.81 7.40 -4.72
CA PRO A 104 3.83 8.38 -4.28
C PRO A 104 4.45 9.55 -3.50
N LEU A 105 3.89 10.74 -3.66
CA LEU A 105 4.38 11.98 -3.05
C LEU A 105 4.23 12.00 -1.54
N TRP A 106 3.18 11.36 -0.99
CA TRP A 106 2.99 11.27 0.46
C TRP A 106 4.13 10.52 1.15
N ALA A 107 4.71 9.51 0.50
CA ALA A 107 5.86 8.78 1.03
C ALA A 107 7.13 9.63 0.96
N ALA A 108 7.29 10.39 -0.12
CA ALA A 108 8.42 11.30 -0.29
C ALA A 108 8.41 12.41 0.77
N TYR A 109 7.26 12.99 1.09
CA TYR A 109 7.17 14.15 2.00
C TYR A 109 7.80 13.92 3.38
N VAL A 110 7.65 12.71 3.93
CA VAL A 110 8.22 12.32 5.24
C VAL A 110 9.62 11.73 5.14
N SER A 111 10.06 11.36 3.93
CA SER A 111 11.37 10.74 3.68
C SER A 111 12.50 11.76 3.47
N TYR A 112 12.20 13.07 3.44
CA TYR A 112 13.18 14.14 3.30
C TYR A 112 13.22 15.02 4.56
N PRO A 113 14.40 15.55 4.95
CA PRO A 113 15.67 15.54 4.21
C PRO A 113 16.36 14.17 4.18
N ALA A 114 17.11 13.90 3.10
CA ALA A 114 17.85 12.64 2.95
C ALA A 114 19.16 12.84 2.19
N TYR A 115 20.22 12.18 2.65
CA TYR A 115 21.47 12.09 1.90
C TYR A 115 21.29 11.27 0.63
N ARG A 116 21.90 11.71 -0.48
CA ARG A 116 21.90 11.02 -1.76
C ARG A 116 23.33 10.83 -2.24
N SER A 117 23.74 9.58 -2.40
CA SER A 117 25.07 9.24 -2.92
C SER A 117 25.30 9.75 -4.35
N LYS A 118 24.23 9.84 -5.17
CA LYS A 118 24.28 10.33 -6.55
C LYS A 118 24.95 11.70 -6.67
N ASN A 119 24.72 12.60 -5.72
CA ASN A 119 25.26 13.97 -5.75
C ASN A 119 26.12 14.29 -4.53
N GLY A 120 26.28 13.38 -3.57
CA GLY A 120 27.09 13.59 -2.38
C GLY A 120 26.51 14.61 -1.38
N HIS A 121 25.20 14.88 -1.43
CA HIS A 121 24.58 15.94 -0.65
C HIS A 121 23.31 15.50 0.07
N VAL A 122 22.94 16.26 1.11
CA VAL A 122 21.63 16.16 1.77
C VAL A 122 20.63 16.97 0.96
N ASN A 123 19.68 16.27 0.37
CA ASN A 123 18.62 16.86 -0.40
C ASN A 123 17.45 17.27 0.51
N SER A 124 16.82 18.40 0.20
CA SER A 124 15.62 18.90 0.90
C SER A 124 14.34 18.46 0.18
N LYS A 125 13.17 18.68 0.80
CA LYS A 125 11.86 18.40 0.17
C LYS A 125 11.67 19.15 -1.16
N ARG A 126 12.28 20.33 -1.32
CA ARG A 126 12.25 21.09 -2.57
C ARG A 126 12.87 20.32 -3.73
N SER A 127 13.88 19.49 -3.46
CA SER A 127 14.53 18.71 -4.52
C SER A 127 13.67 17.58 -5.07
N ILE A 128 12.51 17.28 -4.49
CA ILE A 128 11.54 16.35 -5.09
C ILE A 128 11.12 16.87 -6.48
N PHE A 129 11.15 18.19 -6.69
CA PHE A 129 10.84 18.84 -7.96
C PHE A 129 12.07 19.03 -8.88
N ASP A 130 13.28 18.67 -8.45
CA ASP A 130 14.52 18.86 -9.23
C ASP A 130 14.72 17.77 -10.31
N VAL A 131 13.71 16.95 -10.61
CA VAL A 131 13.75 15.95 -11.70
C VAL A 131 14.13 16.61 -13.03
N TYR A 132 13.82 17.89 -13.22
CA TYR A 132 14.20 18.68 -14.40
C TYR A 132 15.71 18.90 -14.58
N GLN A 133 16.49 18.86 -13.50
CA GLN A 133 17.95 19.10 -13.53
C GLN A 133 18.77 17.86 -13.92
N LEU A 134 18.13 16.72 -14.19
CA LEU A 134 18.82 15.49 -14.60
C LEU A 134 18.81 15.26 -16.12
N THR A 135 18.33 16.22 -16.88
CA THR A 135 18.19 16.17 -18.35
C THR A 135 18.94 17.30 -19.08
N LEU A 136 19.77 18.05 -18.37
CA LEU A 136 20.74 19.00 -18.91
C LEU A 136 22.14 18.57 -18.45
#